data_AF-Q2U4Y4-F1
#
_entry.id   AF-Q2U4Y4-F1
#
_cell.length_a   1.000
_cell.length_b   1.000
_cell.length_c   1.000
_cell.angle_alpha   90.00
_cell.angle_beta   90.00
_cell.angle_gamma   90.00
#
_symmetry.space_group_name_H-M   'P 1'
#
loop_
_entity.id
_entity.type
_entity.pdbx_description
1 polymer ?
#
loop_
_entity_poly.entity_id
_entity_poly.type
_entity_poly.pdbx_seq_one_letter_code
_entity_poly.pdbx_strand_id
1 'polypeptide(L)'
;MSATEVQVPFAPTSFSALSPVESIVFDAKALQKATEILNVIYRYRAPVPESVEDRSDEGTLKFLPLIYSRVKAHQAIQLILPAFPFKSPNRKNKVLGTLPDKGEETALSHLNGLCAAITDIYEPGAILTIASDGLVYND
;
A
#
# COMPACT_ATOMS: atom_id res chain seq x y z
N MET A 1 -65.34 12.79 40.82
CA MET A 1 -63.96 13.26 41.01
C MET A 1 -63.23 13.03 39.70
N SER A 2 -63.17 14.06 38.85
CA SER A 2 -62.63 13.99 37.48
C SER A 2 -61.12 14.07 37.50
N ALA A 3 -60.47 13.16 36.76
CA ALA A 3 -59.03 13.16 36.55
C ALA A 3 -58.65 14.28 35.58
N THR A 4 -57.70 15.12 36.00
CA THR A 4 -57.15 16.24 35.24
C THR A 4 -56.09 15.72 34.26
N GLU A 5 -56.29 15.95 32.96
CA GLU A 5 -55.26 15.72 31.93
C GLU A 5 -54.10 16.71 32.10
N VAL A 6 -52.87 16.20 32.13
CA VAL A 6 -51.63 16.99 32.15
C VAL A 6 -51.12 17.11 30.72
N GLN A 7 -51.24 18.31 30.14
CA GLN A 7 -50.71 18.67 28.83
C GLN A 7 -49.18 18.85 28.93
N VAL A 8 -48.40 18.00 28.26
CA VAL A 8 -46.96 18.18 28.09
C VAL A 8 -46.66 19.23 27.00
N PRO A 9 -45.75 20.19 27.22
CA PRO A 9 -45.42 21.20 26.23
C PRO A 9 -44.56 20.59 25.12
N PHE A 10 -45.15 20.41 23.93
CA PHE A 10 -44.42 20.01 22.73
C PHE A 10 -43.70 21.24 22.15
N ALA A 11 -42.42 21.40 22.46
CA ALA A 11 -41.57 22.34 21.75
C ALA A 11 -41.32 21.80 20.33
N PRO A 12 -41.54 22.57 19.25
CA PRO A 12 -41.10 22.16 17.94
C PRO A 12 -39.57 22.29 17.89
N THR A 13 -38.87 21.18 18.09
CA THR A 13 -37.46 21.09 17.69
C THR A 13 -37.41 21.14 16.17
N SER A 14 -37.24 22.36 15.66
CA SER A 14 -36.80 22.60 14.29
C SER A 14 -35.50 21.83 14.08
N PHE A 15 -35.59 20.69 13.38
CA PHE A 15 -34.43 20.04 12.78
C PHE A 15 -33.97 20.98 11.67
N SER A 16 -33.11 21.93 12.05
CA SER A 16 -32.39 22.77 11.11
C SER A 16 -31.68 21.84 10.15
N ALA A 17 -31.99 22.00 8.86
CA ALA A 17 -31.57 21.14 7.78
C ALA A 17 -30.07 20.82 7.90
N LEU A 18 -29.77 19.55 8.20
CA LEU A 18 -28.46 19.01 7.92
C LEU A 18 -28.20 19.26 6.44
N SER A 19 -27.20 20.08 6.15
CA SER A 19 -26.66 20.25 4.81
C SER A 19 -26.53 18.89 4.15
N PRO A 20 -26.81 18.75 2.83
CA PRO A 20 -26.61 17.48 2.15
C PRO A 20 -25.18 17.04 2.45
N VAL A 21 -25.04 15.85 3.04
CA VAL A 21 -23.75 15.16 3.16
C VAL A 21 -23.08 15.31 1.80
N GLU A 22 -21.94 16.01 1.75
CA GLU A 22 -21.12 16.10 0.54
C GLU A 22 -21.07 14.68 -0.02
N SER A 23 -21.70 14.49 -1.19
CA SER A 23 -21.73 13.21 -1.86
C SER A 23 -20.32 12.65 -1.80
N ILE A 24 -20.14 11.46 -1.21
CA ILE A 24 -18.84 10.79 -1.21
C ILE A 24 -18.52 10.54 -2.67
N VAL A 25 -17.80 11.47 -3.32
CA VAL A 25 -17.46 11.38 -4.73
C VAL A 25 -16.36 10.33 -4.80
N PHE A 26 -16.80 9.11 -5.10
CA PHE A 26 -15.92 7.99 -5.34
C PHE A 26 -15.28 8.17 -6.71
N ASP A 27 -13.97 8.40 -6.74
CA ASP A 27 -13.24 8.59 -7.99
C ASP A 27 -12.95 7.23 -8.62
N ALA A 28 -13.87 6.80 -9.50
CA ALA A 28 -13.76 5.53 -10.21
C ALA A 28 -12.49 5.44 -11.06
N LYS A 29 -11.99 6.56 -11.60
CA LYS A 29 -10.76 6.57 -12.41
C LYS A 29 -9.54 6.35 -11.53
N ALA A 30 -9.49 7.02 -10.38
CA ALA A 30 -8.42 6.80 -9.42
C ALA A 30 -8.45 5.37 -8.86
N LEU A 31 -9.63 4.78 -8.62
CA LEU A 31 -9.73 3.38 -8.21
C LEU A 31 -9.19 2.45 -9.30
N GLN A 32 -9.63 2.63 -10.55
CA GLN A 32 -9.17 1.82 -11.66
C GLN A 32 -7.63 1.88 -11.77
N LYS A 33 -7.06 3.08 -11.72
CA LYS A 33 -5.61 3.28 -11.77
C LYS A 33 -4.91 2.62 -10.57
N ALA A 34 -5.47 2.69 -9.37
CA ALA A 34 -4.92 2.03 -8.20
C ALA A 34 -4.91 0.49 -8.34
N THR A 35 -5.96 -0.10 -8.92
CA THR A 35 -6.03 -1.53 -9.24
C THR A 35 -4.97 -1.92 -10.27
N GLU A 36 -4.78 -1.11 -11.32
CA GLU A 36 -3.74 -1.34 -12.33
C GLU A 36 -2.33 -1.35 -11.69
N ILE A 37 -2.03 -0.37 -10.84
CA ILE A 37 -0.76 -0.29 -10.09
C ILE A 37 -0.58 -1.51 -9.19
N LEU A 38 -1.62 -1.91 -8.44
CA LEU A 38 -1.57 -3.09 -7.57
C LEU A 38 -1.26 -4.37 -8.37
N ASN A 39 -1.85 -4.51 -9.56
CA ASN A 39 -1.55 -5.62 -10.45
C ASN A 39 -0.09 -5.61 -10.93
N VAL A 40 0.50 -4.42 -11.17
CA VAL A 40 1.94 -4.32 -11.43
C VAL A 40 2.73 -4.87 -10.25
N ILE A 41 2.45 -4.42 -9.03
CA ILE A 41 3.15 -4.89 -7.82
C ILE A 41 3.04 -6.41 -7.66
N TYR A 42 1.87 -7.00 -7.89
CA TYR A 42 1.69 -8.45 -7.80
C TYR A 42 2.46 -9.26 -8.84
N ARG A 43 2.78 -8.69 -10.01
CA ARG A 43 3.67 -9.37 -10.99
C ARG A 43 5.11 -9.49 -10.50
N TYR A 44 5.54 -8.62 -9.59
CA TYR A 44 6.89 -8.64 -8.99
C TYR A 44 6.94 -9.37 -7.65
N ARG A 45 5.84 -9.96 -7.19
CA ARG A 45 5.79 -10.70 -5.94
C ARG A 45 6.54 -12.03 -6.07
N ALA A 46 7.19 -12.45 -4.98
CA ALA A 46 7.77 -13.78 -4.88
C ALA A 46 6.69 -14.88 -4.98
N PRO A 47 6.99 -16.02 -5.60
CA PRO A 47 6.03 -17.12 -5.70
C PRO A 47 5.65 -17.61 -4.30
N VAL A 48 4.35 -17.85 -4.10
CA VAL A 48 3.85 -18.45 -2.86
C VAL A 48 4.25 -19.93 -2.86
N PRO A 49 4.93 -20.44 -1.82
CA PRO A 49 5.23 -21.86 -1.71
C PRO A 49 3.94 -22.69 -1.71
N GLU A 50 3.95 -23.88 -2.33
CA GLU A 50 2.76 -24.76 -2.44
C GLU A 50 2.12 -25.11 -1.09
N SER A 51 2.91 -25.10 -0.02
CA SER A 51 2.46 -25.41 1.34
C SER A 51 1.75 -24.26 2.07
N VAL A 52 1.61 -23.09 1.43
CA VAL A 52 1.08 -21.87 2.05
C VAL A 52 -0.11 -21.38 1.23
N GLU A 53 -1.21 -21.07 1.92
CA GLU A 53 -2.38 -20.46 1.29
C GLU A 53 -2.05 -19.07 0.72
N ASP A 54 -2.53 -18.80 -0.49
CA ASP A 54 -2.35 -17.50 -1.13
C ASP A 54 -3.33 -16.47 -0.52
N ARG A 55 -2.79 -15.52 0.25
CA ARG A 55 -3.53 -14.45 0.93
C ARG A 55 -3.55 -13.13 0.15
N SER A 56 -3.50 -13.20 -1.18
CA SER A 56 -3.51 -12.02 -2.06
C SER A 56 -4.77 -11.18 -1.93
N ASP A 57 -5.90 -11.81 -1.65
CA ASP A 57 -7.18 -11.17 -1.40
C ASP A 57 -7.10 -10.21 -0.20
N GLU A 58 -6.55 -10.68 0.92
CA GLU A 58 -6.30 -9.84 2.10
C GLU A 58 -5.32 -8.71 1.80
N GLY A 59 -4.28 -9.00 1.02
CA GLY A 59 -3.34 -7.99 0.55
C GLY A 59 -4.06 -6.91 -0.26
N THR A 60 -4.96 -7.30 -1.16
CA THR A 60 -5.71 -6.39 -2.02
C THR A 60 -6.56 -5.44 -1.18
N LEU A 61 -7.27 -5.96 -0.18
CA LEU A 61 -8.08 -5.17 0.73
C LEU A 61 -7.26 -4.15 1.54
N LYS A 62 -6.00 -4.45 1.84
CA LYS A 62 -5.11 -3.56 2.61
C LYS A 62 -4.40 -2.53 1.74
N PHE A 63 -3.88 -2.94 0.58
CA PHE A 63 -3.03 -2.09 -0.25
C PHE A 63 -3.83 -1.18 -1.19
N LEU A 64 -4.98 -1.63 -1.70
CA LEU A 64 -5.76 -0.85 -2.66
C LEU A 64 -6.19 0.52 -2.11
N PRO A 65 -6.69 0.66 -0.86
CA PRO A 65 -7.03 1.98 -0.31
C PRO A 65 -5.81 2.91 -0.17
N LEU A 66 -4.64 2.35 0.15
CA LEU A 66 -3.40 3.12 0.29
C LEU A 66 -2.95 3.68 -1.06
N ILE A 67 -2.94 2.83 -2.09
CA ILE A 67 -2.58 3.23 -3.46
C ILE A 67 -3.59 4.26 -3.98
N TYR A 68 -4.89 4.00 -3.80
CA TYR A 68 -5.96 4.92 -4.18
C TYR A 68 -5.77 6.32 -3.57
N SER A 69 -5.40 6.41 -2.29
CA SER A 69 -5.16 7.70 -1.63
C SER A 69 -4.03 8.50 -2.30
N ARG A 70 -2.96 7.82 -2.74
CA ARG A 70 -1.83 8.44 -3.45
C ARG A 70 -2.17 8.83 -4.87
N VAL A 71 -2.91 7.98 -5.59
CA VAL A 71 -3.42 8.27 -6.93
C VAL A 71 -4.35 9.48 -6.91
N LYS A 72 -5.29 9.54 -5.97
CA LYS A 72 -6.20 10.67 -5.79
C LYS A 72 -5.46 11.97 -5.47
N ALA A 73 -4.36 11.88 -4.72
CA ALA A 73 -3.49 13.01 -4.43
C ALA A 73 -2.50 13.35 -5.56
N HIS A 74 -2.49 12.58 -6.66
CA HIS A 74 -1.53 12.69 -7.76
C HIS A 74 -0.06 12.66 -7.27
N GLN A 75 0.23 11.76 -6.34
CA GLN A 75 1.55 11.58 -5.74
C GLN A 75 2.19 10.27 -6.17
N ALA A 76 3.52 10.23 -6.18
CA ALA A 76 4.27 8.99 -6.38
C ALA A 76 3.89 7.92 -5.34
N ILE A 77 3.84 6.67 -5.79
CA ILE A 77 3.61 5.53 -4.90
C ILE A 77 4.87 5.26 -4.09
N GLN A 78 4.77 5.39 -2.76
CA GLN A 78 5.89 5.17 -1.85
C GLN A 78 5.94 3.69 -1.44
N LEU A 79 7.04 3.03 -1.76
CA LEU A 79 7.34 1.65 -1.39
C LEU A 79 8.57 1.65 -0.47
N ILE A 80 8.57 0.77 0.52
CA ILE A 80 9.72 0.56 1.41
C ILE A 80 10.05 -0.92 1.46
N LEU A 81 11.34 -1.23 1.30
CA LEU A 81 11.86 -2.59 1.33
C LEU A 81 13.05 -2.66 2.32
N PRO A 82 12.87 -3.32 3.47
CA PRO A 82 13.99 -3.74 4.30
C PRO A 82 14.78 -4.82 3.56
N ALA A 83 15.99 -4.49 3.10
CA ALA A 83 16.83 -5.40 2.33
C ALA A 83 18.26 -4.89 2.19
N PHE A 84 19.13 -5.76 1.65
CA PHE A 84 20.54 -5.51 1.41
C PHE A 84 21.30 -5.10 2.70
N PRO A 85 21.29 -5.93 3.77
CA PRO A 85 22.07 -5.67 4.97
C PRO A 85 23.56 -5.85 4.67
N PHE A 86 23.99 -7.09 4.42
CA PHE A 86 25.35 -7.50 4.10
C PHE A 86 25.37 -8.85 3.36
N LYS A 87 26.49 -9.19 2.75
CA LYS A 87 26.77 -10.55 2.26
C LYS A 87 26.88 -11.54 3.44
N SER A 88 26.53 -12.81 3.19
CA SER A 88 26.71 -13.87 4.19
C SER A 88 28.17 -13.99 4.65
N PRO A 89 28.45 -14.20 5.94
CA PRO A 89 29.81 -14.46 6.42
C PRO A 89 30.36 -15.82 5.94
N ASN A 90 29.50 -16.73 5.46
CA ASN A 90 29.93 -18.01 4.90
C ASN A 90 30.47 -17.86 3.47
N ARG A 91 31.75 -17.50 3.38
CA ARG A 91 32.47 -17.31 2.11
C ARG A 91 32.83 -18.60 1.37
N LYS A 92 32.70 -19.77 2.01
CA LYS A 92 33.07 -21.05 1.39
C LYS A 92 31.96 -21.56 0.46
N ASN A 93 30.70 -21.42 0.89
CA ASN A 93 29.59 -22.12 0.26
C ASN A 93 28.42 -21.20 -0.17
N LYS A 94 28.42 -19.91 0.19
CA LYS A 94 27.24 -19.04 -0.01
C LYS A 94 27.50 -17.75 -0.76
N VAL A 95 28.71 -17.18 -0.69
CA VAL A 95 29.03 -15.89 -1.35
C VAL A 95 30.41 -15.90 -1.97
N LEU A 96 30.60 -15.09 -3.01
CA LEU A 96 31.88 -14.93 -3.71
C LEU A 96 32.85 -13.98 -3.01
N GLY A 97 32.35 -13.19 -2.06
CA GLY A 97 33.14 -12.19 -1.35
C GLY A 97 32.27 -11.34 -0.43
N THR A 98 32.84 -10.25 0.09
CA THR A 98 32.15 -9.30 0.98
C THR A 98 31.54 -8.11 0.24
N LEU A 99 31.95 -7.87 -1.00
CA LEU A 99 31.42 -6.79 -1.82
C LEU A 99 30.14 -7.25 -2.54
N PRO A 100 29.24 -6.32 -2.90
CA PRO A 100 28.14 -6.61 -3.82
C PRO A 100 28.67 -7.23 -5.12
N ASP A 101 27.95 -8.20 -5.64
CA ASP A 101 28.25 -8.88 -6.90
C ASP A 101 27.05 -8.78 -7.86
N LYS A 102 27.08 -9.59 -8.93
CA LYS A 102 26.03 -9.57 -9.96
C LYS A 102 24.64 -9.91 -9.41
N GLY A 103 24.57 -10.61 -8.27
CA GLY A 103 23.31 -10.89 -7.59
C GLY A 103 22.60 -9.61 -7.15
N GLU A 104 23.31 -8.72 -6.46
CA GLU A 104 22.75 -7.42 -6.04
C GLU A 104 22.44 -6.53 -7.23
N GLU A 105 23.31 -6.47 -8.25
CA GLU A 105 23.04 -5.68 -9.46
C GLU A 105 21.74 -6.12 -10.15
N THR A 106 21.53 -7.44 -10.27
CA THR A 106 20.33 -8.02 -10.89
C THR A 106 19.10 -7.74 -10.03
N ALA A 107 19.19 -7.88 -8.71
CA ALA A 107 18.10 -7.59 -7.79
C ALA A 107 17.70 -6.10 -7.83
N LEU A 108 18.66 -5.18 -7.79
CA LEU A 108 18.41 -3.74 -7.91
C LEU A 108 17.82 -3.37 -9.27
N SER A 109 18.30 -3.99 -10.35
CA SER A 109 17.74 -3.79 -11.69
C SER A 109 16.28 -4.27 -11.77
N HIS A 110 15.97 -5.41 -11.15
CA HIS A 110 14.59 -5.92 -11.08
C HIS A 110 13.68 -4.98 -10.28
N LEU A 111 14.15 -4.46 -9.14
CA LEU A 111 13.42 -3.49 -8.33
C LEU A 111 13.22 -2.15 -9.05
N ASN A 112 14.22 -1.68 -9.80
CA ASN A 112 14.07 -0.49 -10.65
C ASN A 112 13.05 -0.74 -11.79
N GLY A 113 13.02 -1.96 -12.34
CA GLY A 113 12.01 -2.38 -13.31
C GLY A 113 10.57 -2.29 -12.77
N LEU A 114 10.35 -2.61 -11.49
CA LEU A 114 9.05 -2.42 -10.83
C LEU A 114 8.64 -0.95 -10.84
N CYS A 115 9.53 -0.04 -10.43
CA CYS A 115 9.26 1.40 -10.46
C CYS A 115 8.96 1.89 -11.87
N ALA A 116 9.78 1.50 -12.85
CA ALA A 116 9.59 1.85 -14.26
C ALA A 116 8.23 1.36 -14.79
N ALA A 117 7.84 0.11 -14.50
CA ALA A 117 6.56 -0.45 -14.93
C ALA A 117 5.34 0.27 -14.31
N ILE A 118 5.49 0.89 -13.14
CA ILE A 118 4.46 1.76 -12.56
C ILE A 118 4.45 3.12 -13.26
N THR A 119 5.62 3.71 -13.51
CA THR A 119 5.75 4.99 -14.24
C THR A 119 5.13 4.93 -15.64
N ASP A 120 5.25 3.79 -16.35
CA ASP A 120 4.66 3.59 -17.67
C ASP A 120 3.12 3.76 -17.68
N ILE A 121 2.45 3.47 -16.56
CA ILE A 121 0.98 3.52 -16.45
C ILE A 121 0.47 4.68 -15.57
N TYR A 122 1.34 5.33 -14.81
CA TYR A 122 1.01 6.36 -13.84
C TYR A 122 2.16 7.39 -13.75
N GLU A 123 1.91 8.60 -14.25
CA GLU A 123 2.94 9.63 -14.47
C GLU A 123 3.78 9.98 -13.22
N PRO A 124 3.20 10.15 -12.01
CA PRO A 124 4.00 10.38 -10.80
C PRO A 124 4.89 9.19 -10.42
N GLY A 125 4.65 8.01 -10.98
CA GLY A 125 5.46 6.82 -10.82
C GLY A 125 5.46 6.23 -9.42
N ALA A 126 6.54 5.51 -9.11
CA ALA A 126 6.79 4.93 -7.80
C ALA A 126 8.22 5.17 -7.34
N ILE A 127 8.38 5.35 -6.03
CA ILE A 127 9.68 5.49 -5.37
C ILE A 127 9.82 4.30 -4.42
N LEU A 128 10.86 3.50 -4.65
CA LEU A 128 11.22 2.40 -3.76
C LEU A 128 12.41 2.81 -2.88
N THR A 129 12.15 2.93 -1.58
CA THR A 129 13.17 3.18 -0.57
C THR A 129 13.69 1.87 -0.02
N ILE A 130 14.99 1.62 -0.15
CA ILE A 130 15.66 0.48 0.48
C ILE A 130 16.12 0.92 1.87
N ALA A 131 15.52 0.31 2.90
CA ALA A 131 15.93 0.51 4.29
C ALA A 131 16.90 -0.62 4.68
N SER A 132 18.21 -0.40 4.52
CA SER A 132 19.20 -1.43 4.87
C SER A 132 19.11 -1.80 6.35
N ASP A 133 18.88 -3.07 6.62
CA ASP A 133 18.64 -3.64 7.94
C ASP A 133 19.92 -4.16 8.62
N GLY A 134 21.09 -3.93 8.01
CA GLY A 134 22.36 -4.47 8.50
C GLY A 134 22.76 -3.99 9.90
N LEU A 135 22.45 -2.73 10.23
CA LEU A 135 22.80 -2.15 11.54
C LEU A 135 21.91 -2.68 12.68
N VAL A 136 20.73 -3.24 12.38
CA VAL A 136 19.77 -3.71 13.38
C VAL A 136 20.12 -5.10 13.93
N TYR A 137 20.97 -5.85 13.22
CA TYR A 137 21.30 -7.25 13.54
C TYR A 137 22.78 -7.49 13.91
N ASN A 138 23.54 -6.43 14.22
CA ASN A 138 24.96 -6.55 14.53
C ASN A 138 25.17 -6.68 16.05
N ASP A 139 24.82 -7.84 16.60
CA ASP A 139 25.21 -8.30 17.95
C ASP A 139 26.42 -9.26 17.88
#